data_AF-A0A395MR90-F1
#
_entry.id   AF-A0A395MR90-F1
#
_cell.length_a   1.000
_cell.length_b   1.000
_cell.length_c   1.000
_cell.angle_alpha   90.00
_cell.angle_beta   90.00
_cell.angle_gamma   90.00
#
_symmetry.space_group_name_H-M   'P 1'
#
loop_
_entity.id
_entity.type
_entity.pdbx_description
1 polymer ?
#
loop_
_entity_poly.entity_id
_entity_poly.type
_entity_poly.pdbx_seq_one_letter_code
_entity_poly.pdbx_strand_id
1 'polypeptide(L)'
;MAVNELPNAHSEHPRHIARSDSSTSSSPSDHNDHDNENEEPVIHQPVPIRPGLPQRKSSGPLVVPRDSSAVGPLEPDFGPDDVRAMSPRRTSEDLDRIGKAAREEMRRHAKALQDSLLTIFNRIEAVREEHDKLDNNNKFLQKYIGDLMSTSKITATSSQRKK
;
A
#
# COMPACT_ATOMS: atom_id res chain seq x y z
N MET A 1 -38.10 -5.23 16.39
CA MET A 1 -37.99 -4.12 15.43
C MET A 1 -36.87 -3.21 15.93
N ALA A 2 -35.86 -2.98 15.07
CA ALA A 2 -34.97 -1.80 14.97
C ALA A 2 -34.27 -1.27 16.25
N VAL A 3 -32.98 -0.93 16.31
CA VAL A 3 -31.89 -0.74 15.34
C VAL A 3 -30.56 -0.87 16.11
N ASN A 4 -29.62 -1.67 15.61
CA ASN A 4 -28.22 -1.62 16.07
C ASN A 4 -27.46 -0.72 15.08
N GLU A 5 -27.02 0.45 15.54
CA GLU A 5 -26.03 1.26 14.81
C GLU A 5 -24.63 0.68 15.04
N LEU A 6 -23.99 0.25 13.95
CA LEU A 6 -22.58 -0.09 13.89
C LEU A 6 -21.77 1.17 13.53
N PRO A 7 -20.59 1.42 14.14
CA PRO A 7 -19.71 2.48 13.68
C PRO A 7 -19.13 2.10 12.30
N ASN A 8 -19.45 2.93 11.32
CA ASN A 8 -19.00 2.90 9.94
C ASN A 8 -17.46 2.98 9.87
N ALA A 9 -16.81 1.88 9.52
CA ALA A 9 -15.37 1.86 9.26
C ALA A 9 -15.10 2.57 7.93
N HIS A 10 -14.55 3.79 8.01
CA HIS A 10 -14.05 4.50 6.85
C HIS A 10 -12.81 3.77 6.31
N SER A 11 -12.99 3.08 5.19
CA SER A 11 -11.91 2.56 4.36
C SER A 11 -11.17 3.72 3.70
N GLU A 12 -9.97 4.04 4.19
CA GLU A 12 -9.07 4.96 3.49
C GLU A 12 -8.37 4.21 2.35
N HIS A 13 -8.96 4.31 1.15
CA HIS A 13 -8.25 3.95 -0.08
C HIS A 13 -7.15 4.99 -0.35
N PRO A 14 -5.91 4.56 -0.69
CA PRO A 14 -4.86 5.48 -1.10
C PRO A 14 -5.29 6.17 -2.41
N ARG A 15 -5.40 7.50 -2.39
CA ARG A 15 -5.72 8.28 -3.59
C ARG A 15 -4.59 8.14 -4.60
N HIS A 16 -4.81 7.32 -5.62
CA HIS A 16 -3.96 7.22 -6.79
C HIS A 16 -4.05 8.55 -7.56
N ILE A 17 -2.97 9.33 -7.56
CA ILE A 17 -2.86 10.53 -8.39
C ILE A 17 -2.66 10.06 -9.83
N ALA A 18 -3.76 9.94 -10.57
CA ALA A 18 -3.70 9.80 -12.02
C ALA A 18 -3.16 11.10 -12.61
N ARG A 19 -2.01 11.02 -13.28
CA ARG A 19 -1.52 12.09 -14.14
C ARG A 19 -2.41 12.10 -15.38
N SER A 20 -3.09 13.21 -15.63
CA SER A 20 -3.84 13.42 -16.88
C SER A 20 -2.86 13.80 -17.98
N ASP A 21 -2.47 12.81 -18.79
CA ASP A 21 -1.86 12.99 -20.10
C ASP A 21 -2.96 13.25 -21.13
N SER A 22 -3.40 14.51 -21.20
CA SER A 22 -4.29 14.97 -22.27
C SER A 22 -3.49 15.85 -23.22
N SER A 23 -3.05 15.26 -24.33
CA SER A 23 -2.56 15.98 -25.50
C SER A 23 -3.03 15.24 -26.75
N THR A 24 -4.35 15.25 -26.97
CA THR A 24 -4.95 14.95 -28.27
C THR A 24 -4.91 16.23 -29.11
N SER A 25 -3.90 16.36 -29.97
CA SER A 25 -3.85 17.38 -31.01
C SER A 25 -4.91 17.10 -32.06
N SER A 26 -5.96 17.92 -32.12
CA SER A 26 -6.93 17.93 -33.22
C SER A 26 -6.46 18.95 -34.27
N SER A 27 -6.09 18.46 -35.46
CA SER A 27 -5.85 19.32 -36.63
C SER A 27 -7.19 19.69 -37.26
N PRO A 28 -7.47 20.96 -37.58
CA PRO A 28 -8.64 21.30 -38.38
C PRO A 28 -8.32 21.06 -39.87
N SER A 29 -9.05 20.16 -40.50
CA SER A 29 -9.16 20.06 -41.95
C SER A 29 -10.14 21.12 -42.47
N ASP A 30 -9.70 21.90 -43.44
CA ASP A 30 -10.44 22.97 -44.11
C ASP A 30 -11.72 22.46 -44.80
N HIS A 31 -12.75 23.31 -44.75
CA HIS A 31 -14.15 23.12 -45.18
C HIS A 31 -14.35 23.01 -46.70
N ASN A 32 -15.36 22.21 -47.11
CA ASN A 32 -16.54 22.66 -47.88
C ASN A 32 -17.41 21.44 -48.26
N ASP A 33 -18.63 21.33 -47.72
CA ASP A 33 -19.89 21.62 -48.43
C ASP A 33 -21.13 20.99 -47.74
N HIS A 34 -22.16 21.83 -47.61
CA HIS A 34 -23.60 21.59 -47.51
C HIS A 34 -24.30 20.77 -46.40
N ASP A 35 -25.20 21.50 -45.72
CA ASP A 35 -26.52 21.16 -45.15
C ASP A 35 -26.67 19.92 -44.26
N ASN A 36 -26.68 20.15 -42.94
CA ASN A 36 -27.70 19.52 -42.09
C ASN A 36 -27.93 20.32 -40.81
N GLU A 37 -29.20 20.55 -40.49
CA GLU A 37 -29.69 21.29 -39.32
C GLU A 37 -29.33 20.56 -38.02
N ASN A 38 -28.50 21.18 -37.19
CA ASN A 38 -28.44 21.03 -35.72
C ASN A 38 -27.52 22.13 -35.18
N GLU A 39 -28.10 23.18 -34.59
CA GLU A 39 -27.37 24.30 -34.00
C GLU A 39 -26.62 23.89 -32.72
N GLU A 40 -25.37 23.44 -32.87
CA GLU A 40 -24.37 23.53 -31.80
C GLU A 40 -23.60 24.86 -31.96
N PRO A 41 -23.43 25.68 -30.91
CA PRO A 41 -22.71 26.93 -31.02
C PRO A 41 -21.22 26.65 -31.29
N VAL A 42 -20.78 26.87 -32.53
CA VAL A 42 -19.36 26.81 -32.90
C VAL A 42 -18.60 27.87 -32.11
N ILE A 43 -17.88 27.46 -31.08
CA ILE A 43 -17.04 28.34 -30.26
C ILE A 43 -15.82 28.74 -31.10
N HIS A 44 -15.89 29.91 -31.77
CA HIS A 44 -14.76 30.56 -32.41
C HIS A 44 -13.81 31.16 -31.37
N GLN A 45 -13.10 30.31 -30.61
CA GLN A 45 -11.97 30.79 -29.81
C GLN A 45 -10.71 30.88 -30.67
N PRO A 46 -10.00 32.02 -30.67
CA PRO A 46 -8.75 32.15 -31.39
C PRO A 46 -7.72 31.19 -30.79
N VAL A 47 -7.07 30.39 -31.64
CA VAL A 47 -6.00 29.46 -31.22
C VAL A 47 -4.88 30.28 -30.57
N PRO A 48 -4.53 30.05 -29.29
CA PRO A 48 -3.47 30.80 -28.63
C PRO A 48 -2.12 30.58 -29.33
N ILE A 49 -1.57 31.62 -29.93
CA ILE A 49 -0.24 31.58 -30.53
C ILE A 49 0.79 31.64 -29.41
N ARG A 50 1.52 30.53 -29.19
CA ARG A 50 2.61 30.48 -28.21
C ARG A 50 3.72 31.45 -28.66
N PRO A 51 4.19 32.37 -27.78
CA PRO A 51 5.36 33.19 -28.07
C PRO A 51 6.58 32.32 -28.41
N GLY A 52 7.30 32.68 -29.48
CA GLY A 52 8.51 31.96 -29.89
C GLY A 52 9.54 31.95 -28.75
N LEU A 53 10.04 30.76 -28.40
CA LEU A 53 11.11 30.63 -27.41
C LEU A 53 12.36 31.39 -27.91
N PRO A 54 12.97 32.26 -27.10
CA PRO A 54 14.21 32.91 -27.47
C PRO A 54 15.28 31.84 -27.74
N GLN A 55 15.93 31.96 -28.90
CA GLN A 55 17.03 31.07 -29.32
C GLN A 55 18.15 31.16 -28.28
N ARG A 56 18.31 30.11 -27.47
CA ARG A 56 19.42 30.01 -26.51
C ARG A 56 20.65 29.52 -27.25
N LYS A 57 21.76 30.27 -27.14
CA LYS A 57 23.09 29.78 -27.53
C LYS A 57 23.40 28.53 -26.74
N SER A 58 23.94 27.48 -27.37
CA SER A 58 24.37 26.28 -26.66
C SER A 58 25.47 26.66 -25.66
N SER A 59 25.17 26.62 -24.37
CA SER A 59 26.19 26.67 -23.33
C SER A 59 26.96 25.36 -23.42
N GLY A 60 28.26 25.44 -23.68
CA GLY A 60 29.14 24.27 -23.80
C GLY A 60 29.14 23.36 -22.55
N PRO A 61 29.98 22.32 -22.55
CA PRO A 61 29.96 21.28 -21.52
C PRO A 61 30.15 21.87 -20.11
N LEU A 62 29.22 21.55 -19.21
CA LEU A 62 29.19 21.90 -17.78
C LEU A 62 30.22 21.10 -16.97
N VAL A 63 31.45 20.95 -17.48
CA VAL A 63 32.50 20.22 -16.77
C VAL A 63 33.17 21.17 -15.80
N VAL A 64 32.83 21.03 -14.52
CA VAL A 64 33.48 21.75 -13.42
C VAL A 64 34.51 20.82 -12.77
N PRO A 65 35.77 21.25 -12.57
CA PRO A 65 36.78 20.47 -11.85
C PRO A 65 36.31 20.07 -10.45
N ARG A 66 36.71 18.87 -9.99
CA ARG A 66 36.29 18.31 -8.69
C ARG A 66 36.62 19.19 -7.49
N ASP A 67 37.64 20.03 -7.60
CA ASP A 67 38.12 20.90 -6.52
C ASP A 67 37.55 22.33 -6.60
N SER A 68 36.57 22.56 -7.49
CA SER A 68 35.97 23.88 -7.66
C SER A 68 34.97 24.18 -6.53
N SER A 69 35.15 25.33 -5.87
CA SER A 69 34.19 25.88 -4.91
C SER A 69 32.89 26.39 -5.55
N ALA A 70 32.78 26.38 -6.89
CA ALA A 70 31.60 26.82 -7.62
C ALA A 70 30.43 25.82 -7.55
N VAL A 71 30.64 24.60 -7.04
CA VAL A 71 29.63 23.56 -6.92
C VAL A 71 29.55 23.11 -5.47
N GLY A 72 28.50 23.57 -4.78
CA GLY A 72 28.17 23.19 -3.42
C GLY A 72 26.72 23.54 -3.12
N PRO A 73 26.17 23.15 -1.96
CA PRO A 73 24.86 23.62 -1.52
C PRO A 73 24.90 25.15 -1.42
N LEU A 74 24.38 25.81 -2.47
CA LEU A 74 24.15 27.25 -2.44
C LEU A 74 22.89 27.44 -1.62
N GLU A 75 23.01 28.04 -0.44
CA GLU A 75 21.83 28.58 0.22
C GLU A 75 21.27 29.67 -0.69
N PRO A 76 20.09 29.47 -1.29
CA PRO A 76 19.51 30.46 -2.17
C PRO A 76 19.17 31.70 -1.35
N ASP A 77 19.87 32.80 -1.61
CA ASP A 77 19.60 34.09 -1.00
C ASP A 77 18.32 34.66 -1.63
N PHE A 78 17.20 34.52 -0.92
CA PHE A 78 15.91 34.99 -1.40
C PHE A 78 15.79 36.49 -1.12
N GLY A 79 15.66 37.28 -2.19
CA GLY A 79 15.45 38.72 -2.06
C GLY A 79 14.14 39.08 -1.34
N PRO A 80 14.01 40.32 -0.85
CA PRO A 80 12.85 40.77 -0.06
C PRO A 80 11.50 40.72 -0.82
N ASP A 81 11.53 40.70 -2.16
CA ASP A 81 10.34 40.54 -3.03
C ASP A 81 10.21 39.12 -3.62
N ASP A 82 11.04 38.16 -3.19
CA ASP A 82 10.94 36.79 -3.69
C ASP A 82 9.70 36.10 -3.11
N VAL A 83 8.76 35.75 -3.99
CA VAL A 83 7.53 35.01 -3.65
C VAL A 83 7.78 33.73 -2.87
N ARG A 84 8.96 33.12 -3.03
CA ARG A 84 9.35 31.91 -2.30
C ARG A 84 9.74 32.21 -0.84
N ALA A 85 10.14 33.43 -0.49
CA ALA A 85 10.36 33.85 0.90
C ALA A 85 9.04 34.19 1.62
N MET A 86 7.98 34.47 0.85
CA MET A 86 6.66 34.85 1.35
C MET A 86 5.76 33.65 1.70
N SER A 87 6.18 32.41 1.39
CA SER A 87 5.47 31.20 1.82
C SER A 87 6.05 30.65 3.11
N PRO A 88 5.22 30.22 4.09
CA PRO A 88 5.71 29.53 5.27
C PRO A 88 6.47 28.26 4.88
N ARG A 89 7.79 28.26 5.10
CA ARG A 89 8.64 27.09 4.87
C ARG A 89 8.86 26.36 6.17
N ARG A 90 8.79 25.03 6.12
CA ARG A 90 9.31 24.19 7.20
C ARG A 90 10.81 24.46 7.32
N THR A 91 11.27 24.82 8.51
CA THR A 91 12.70 24.95 8.80
C THR A 91 13.36 23.57 8.65
N SER A 92 14.67 23.54 8.39
CA SER A 92 15.44 22.28 8.33
C SER A 92 15.23 21.42 9.60
N GLU A 93 15.12 22.08 10.75
CA GLU A 93 14.80 21.43 12.03
C GLU A 93 13.42 20.75 12.05
N ASP A 94 12.39 21.35 11.44
CA ASP A 94 11.05 20.77 11.37
C ASP A 94 11.05 19.51 10.47
N LEU A 95 11.80 19.53 9.37
CA LEU A 95 11.97 18.35 8.51
C LEU A 95 12.66 17.20 9.25
N ASP A 96 13.67 17.49 10.05
CA ASP A 96 14.36 16.49 10.88
C ASP A 96 13.42 15.91 11.95
N ARG A 97 12.58 16.73 12.59
CA ARG A 97 11.59 16.28 13.57
C ARG A 97 10.56 15.36 12.92
N ILE A 98 10.00 15.74 11.77
CA ILE A 98 9.06 14.89 11.02
C ILE A 98 9.73 13.58 10.60
N GLY A 99 10.97 13.64 10.11
CA GLY A 99 11.74 12.46 9.72
C GLY A 99 12.08 11.54 10.89
N LYS A 100 12.28 12.08 12.10
CA LYS A 100 12.47 11.27 13.31
C LYS A 100 11.16 10.64 13.78
N ALA A 101 10.08 11.40 13.83
CA ALA A 101 8.75 10.93 14.23
C ALA A 101 8.26 9.79 13.32
N ALA A 102 8.37 9.93 11.99
CA ALA A 102 7.97 8.89 11.05
C ALA A 102 8.78 7.58 11.24
N ARG A 103 10.08 7.69 11.51
CA ARG A 103 10.93 6.51 11.78
C ARG A 103 10.61 5.87 13.12
N GLU A 104 10.24 6.65 14.13
CA GLU A 104 9.83 6.13 15.44
C GLU A 104 8.48 5.43 15.35
N GLU A 105 7.52 6.00 14.65
CA GLU A 105 6.22 5.39 14.36
C GLU A 105 6.38 4.05 13.64
N MET A 106 7.17 4.02 12.56
CA MET A 106 7.46 2.77 11.84
C MET A 106 8.07 1.69 12.75
N ARG A 107 9.01 2.07 13.64
CA ARG A 107 9.59 1.14 14.62
C ARG A 107 8.55 0.64 15.63
N ARG A 108 7.66 1.52 16.08
CA ARG A 108 6.57 1.16 16.99
C ARG A 108 5.63 0.14 16.35
N HIS A 109 5.24 0.35 15.09
CA HIS A 109 4.43 -0.61 14.34
C HIS A 109 5.13 -1.95 14.14
N ALA A 110 6.41 -1.94 13.78
CA ALA A 110 7.20 -3.16 13.62
C ALA A 110 7.27 -3.95 14.94
N LYS A 111 7.47 -3.28 16.07
CA LYS A 111 7.49 -3.91 17.39
C LYS A 111 6.14 -4.49 17.78
N ALA A 112 5.06 -3.74 17.60
CA ALA A 112 3.71 -4.24 17.88
C ALA A 112 3.38 -5.50 17.05
N LEU A 113 3.81 -5.53 15.78
CA LEU A 113 3.65 -6.71 14.94
C LEU A 113 4.48 -7.89 15.47
N GLN A 114 5.74 -7.66 15.86
CA GLN A 114 6.58 -8.71 16.45
C GLN A 114 5.96 -9.30 17.73
N ASP A 115 5.47 -8.45 18.63
CA ASP A 115 4.83 -8.87 19.88
C ASP A 115 3.54 -9.67 19.60
N SER A 116 2.75 -9.22 18.60
CA SER A 116 1.55 -9.94 18.15
C SER A 116 1.90 -11.31 17.57
N LEU A 117 2.95 -11.41 16.75
CA LEU A 117 3.39 -12.68 16.16
C LEU A 117 3.89 -13.66 17.22
N LEU A 118 4.64 -13.17 18.21
CA LEU A 118 5.12 -13.98 19.33
C LEU A 118 3.95 -14.53 20.16
N THR A 119 2.92 -13.72 20.38
CA THR A 119 1.71 -14.14 21.10
C THR A 119 0.97 -15.24 20.34
N ILE A 120 0.83 -15.10 19.03
CA ILE A 120 0.20 -16.12 18.17
C ILE A 120 1.02 -17.41 18.19
N PHE A 121 2.34 -17.32 18.07
CA PHE A 121 3.24 -18.47 18.12
C PHE A 121 3.07 -19.26 19.43
N ASN A 122 3.09 -18.60 20.58
CA ASN A 122 2.88 -19.25 21.88
C ASN A 122 1.52 -19.95 21.98
N ARG A 123 0.47 -19.32 21.41
CA ARG A 123 -0.87 -19.92 21.38
C ARG A 123 -0.93 -21.17 20.50
N ILE A 124 -0.23 -21.16 19.36
CA ILE A 124 -0.12 -22.32 18.47
C ILE A 124 0.60 -23.47 19.19
N GLU A 125 1.72 -23.19 19.85
CA GLU A 125 2.46 -24.22 20.59
C GLU A 125 1.62 -24.85 21.70
N ALA A 126 0.89 -24.05 22.48
CA ALA A 126 -0.02 -24.57 23.51
C ALA A 126 -1.10 -25.49 22.92
N VAL A 127 -1.72 -25.08 21.80
CA VAL A 127 -2.72 -25.91 21.09
C VAL A 127 -2.08 -27.19 20.55
N ARG A 128 -0.85 -27.13 20.03
CA ARG A 128 -0.12 -28.30 19.52
C ARG A 128 0.13 -29.32 20.63
N GLU A 129 0.59 -28.88 21.80
CA GLU A 129 0.82 -29.78 22.94
C GLU A 129 -0.46 -30.44 23.44
N GLU A 130 -1.58 -29.70 23.50
CA GLU A 130 -2.88 -30.27 23.85
C GLU A 130 -3.37 -31.26 22.79
N HIS A 131 -3.17 -30.95 21.52
CA HIS A 131 -3.49 -31.85 20.41
C HIS A 131 -2.69 -33.15 20.51
N ASP A 132 -1.37 -33.07 20.74
CA ASP A 132 -0.51 -34.24 20.91
C ASP A 132 -0.97 -35.12 22.08
N LYS A 133 -1.41 -34.51 23.18
CA LYS A 133 -2.02 -35.23 24.31
C LYS A 133 -3.33 -35.91 23.91
N LEU A 134 -4.24 -35.20 23.24
CA LEU A 134 -5.52 -35.76 22.80
C LEU A 134 -5.31 -36.91 21.80
N ASP A 135 -4.38 -36.78 20.87
CA ASP A 135 -4.02 -37.83 19.92
C ASP A 135 -3.49 -39.09 20.60
N ASN A 136 -2.61 -38.92 21.60
CA ASN A 136 -2.12 -40.05 22.39
C ASN A 136 -3.27 -40.75 23.12
N ASN A 137 -4.14 -39.99 23.81
CA ASN A 137 -5.31 -40.56 24.48
C ASN A 137 -6.26 -41.26 23.51
N ASN A 138 -6.49 -40.69 22.33
CA ASN A 138 -7.34 -41.28 21.30
C ASN A 138 -6.76 -42.61 20.80
N LYS A 139 -5.44 -42.66 20.52
CA LYS A 139 -4.73 -43.90 20.20
C LYS A 139 -4.87 -44.95 21.31
N PHE A 140 -4.73 -44.56 22.57
CA PHE A 140 -4.92 -45.47 23.72
C PHE A 140 -6.34 -46.04 23.77
N LEU A 141 -7.36 -45.19 23.61
CA LEU A 141 -8.76 -45.61 23.61
C LEU A 141 -9.07 -46.55 22.44
N GLN A 142 -8.61 -46.21 21.23
CA GLN A 142 -8.78 -47.07 20.05
C GLN A 142 -8.13 -48.45 20.25
N LYS A 143 -6.91 -48.49 20.78
CA LYS A 143 -6.23 -49.75 21.10
C LYS A 143 -7.02 -50.56 22.13
N TYR A 144 -7.46 -49.92 23.21
CA TYR A 144 -8.22 -50.59 24.27
C TYR A 144 -9.53 -51.18 23.75
N ILE A 145 -10.27 -50.43 22.94
CA ILE A 145 -11.51 -50.89 22.30
C ILE A 145 -11.20 -52.05 21.34
N GLY A 146 -10.13 -51.95 20.53
CA GLY A 146 -9.67 -53.01 19.64
C GLY A 146 -9.36 -54.31 20.39
N ASP A 147 -8.61 -54.23 21.49
CA ASP A 147 -8.25 -55.37 22.34
C ASP A 147 -9.50 -55.99 22.99
N LEU A 148 -10.43 -55.15 23.47
CA LEU A 148 -11.69 -55.60 24.08
C LEU A 148 -12.59 -56.31 23.06
N MET A 149 -12.72 -55.77 21.85
CA MET A 149 -13.51 -56.40 20.78
C MET A 149 -12.87 -57.71 20.30
N SER A 150 -11.54 -57.77 20.22
CA SER A 150 -10.80 -58.98 19.84
C SER A 150 -10.99 -60.09 20.88
N THR A 151 -10.81 -59.77 22.17
CA THR A 151 -11.00 -60.73 23.27
C THR A 151 -12.46 -61.17 23.42
N SER A 152 -13.42 -60.28 23.19
CA SER A 152 -14.86 -60.60 23.21
C SER A 152 -15.26 -61.61 22.12
N LYS A 153 -14.67 -61.53 20.91
CA LYS A 153 -14.93 -62.50 19.85
C LYS A 153 -14.35 -63.90 20.17
N ILE A 154 -13.17 -63.95 20.78
CA ILE A 154 -12.50 -65.22 21.15
C ILE A 154 -13.24 -65.93 22.31
N THR A 155 -13.71 -65.18 23.30
CA THR A 155 -14.44 -65.74 24.46
C THR A 155 -15.87 -66.17 24.11
N ALA A 156 -16.54 -65.46 23.20
CA ALA A 156 -17.88 -65.85 22.72
C ALA A 156 -17.86 -67.14 21.88
N THR A 157 -16.87 -67.31 21.01
CA THR A 157 -16.76 -68.49 20.12
C THR A 157 -16.26 -69.75 20.83
N SER A 158 -15.46 -69.61 21.90
CA SER A 158 -15.03 -70.75 22.73
C SER A 158 -16.16 -71.31 23.61
N SER A 159 -17.13 -70.47 23.99
CA SER A 159 -18.30 -70.89 24.78
C SER A 159 -19.35 -71.67 23.96
N GLN A 160 -19.40 -71.52 22.63
CA GLN A 160 -20.35 -72.23 21.77
C GLN A 160 -19.91 -73.65 21.37
N ARG A 161 -18.64 -74.04 21.57
CA ARG A 161 -18.15 -75.40 21.26
C ARG A 161 -18.36 -76.43 22.39
N LYS A 162 -18.93 -76.01 23.53
CA LYS A 162 -19.38 -76.89 24.63
C LYS A 162 -20.91 -76.98 24.64
N LYS A 163 -21.50 -77.55 23.60
CA LYS A 163 -22.85 -78.12 23.60
C LYS A 163 -22.86 -79.32 22.67
#